data_AF-A0ABD8B549-F1
#
_entry.id   AF-A0ABD8B549-F1
#
_cell.length_a   1.000
_cell.length_b   1.000
_cell.length_c   1.000
_cell.angle_alpha   90.00
_cell.angle_beta   90.00
_cell.angle_gamma   90.00
#
_symmetry.space_group_name_H-M   'P 1'
#
loop_
_entity.id
_entity.type
_entity.pdbx_description
1 polymer ?
#
loop_
_entity_poly.entity_id
_entity_poly.type
_entity_poly.pdbx_seq_one_letter_code
_entity_poly.pdbx_strand_id
1 'polypeptide(L)'
;MDQPTTMLKLGGAKPATDKPVDESKADQPKADRPKPETPSERTSKFVALKPLDEPVSRVKPKTTATPSVPSASSSPTRVAPADATAALPQVGPERTTQQPLPPKPPLDLLAELTNTPPPPQTPVRTLARRVKIWTPLVLLLAVIFAVAQSLRPVPTPTLDLTAESSYTFGGGGASIPWPASGQGALDVQGIGSFGTSGEQKAAPIASVAKVMTAYLILRDHPIKSGDGAKIKVDQKAEDQSDAGDESTVNVHAGDTITQKEALEGVLIASANNVARLLARWDAGSETAFVAKMNAAAKELGMTNTTYTDPSGLTKTTVSTAADQVKLAKAAMKDASFREVARMMEYTDYKGTRHSNWNHLVGSNNVIGIKTGTTTAAGGNLVFAATKEIGGEVRTIVGAVISQGPGGNDNTILGGALAAGDKLIRAAQASLKSATILKKGDVVGYVDDGLGGRTPVVITKDVTAVGWAGLKVKLSFVSSELPHSAKAGTKVGSLTVGDGGSSSAVQVPVELQKDLVEPGFGAKLTRVS
;
A
#
# COMPACT_ATOMS: atom_id res chain seq x y z
N MET A 1 -34.09 60.69 -44.18
CA MET A 1 -34.94 59.64 -43.60
C MET A 1 -34.12 58.54 -42.86
N ASP A 2 -33.38 58.75 -41.77
CA ASP A 2 -32.67 59.94 -41.28
C ASP A 2 -31.42 59.52 -40.46
N GLN A 3 -30.47 60.45 -40.40
CA GLN A 3 -29.25 60.50 -39.58
C GLN A 3 -29.38 61.79 -38.73
N PRO A 4 -28.70 61.97 -37.57
CA PRO A 4 -27.26 61.70 -37.37
C PRO A 4 -26.94 61.07 -35.99
N THR A 5 -25.73 60.59 -35.63
CA THR A 5 -24.33 60.98 -35.90
C THR A 5 -23.87 62.27 -35.20
N THR A 6 -22.83 62.18 -34.36
CA THR A 6 -21.82 63.23 -34.13
C THR A 6 -20.62 62.61 -33.37
N MET A 7 -19.40 63.03 -33.73
CA MET A 7 -18.13 62.69 -33.06
C MET A 7 -17.36 63.99 -32.71
N LEU A 8 -16.13 63.84 -32.18
CA LEU A 8 -15.08 64.86 -32.00
C LEU A 8 -15.30 65.85 -30.82
N LYS A 9 -14.26 66.48 -30.24
CA LYS A 9 -12.84 66.57 -30.67
C LYS A 9 -11.85 66.55 -29.49
N LEU A 10 -10.56 66.38 -29.81
CA LEU A 10 -9.41 66.32 -28.88
C LEU A 10 -8.70 67.69 -28.72
N GLY A 11 -8.01 67.89 -27.58
CA GLY A 11 -7.01 68.97 -27.34
C GLY A 11 -7.21 69.72 -26.01
N GLY A 12 -6.19 70.25 -25.32
CA GLY A 12 -4.73 70.13 -25.52
C GLY A 12 -3.92 71.18 -24.74
N ALA A 13 -2.67 70.84 -24.36
CA ALA A 13 -1.63 71.69 -23.74
C ALA A 13 -1.68 72.02 -22.21
N LYS A 14 -0.53 72.49 -21.71
CA LYS A 14 -0.08 72.80 -20.32
C LYS A 14 0.59 74.22 -20.33
N PRO A 15 1.33 74.68 -19.30
CA PRO A 15 1.00 74.94 -17.88
C PRO A 15 1.32 76.41 -17.46
N ALA A 16 1.17 76.75 -16.17
CA ALA A 16 1.79 77.92 -15.52
C ALA A 16 2.14 77.61 -14.04
N THR A 17 2.97 78.43 -13.38
CA THR A 17 3.61 78.12 -12.08
C THR A 17 3.53 79.25 -11.02
N ASP A 18 3.95 78.92 -9.79
CA ASP A 18 4.47 79.78 -8.70
C ASP A 18 3.52 80.64 -7.80
N LYS A 19 3.32 80.16 -6.54
CA LYS A 19 3.91 80.64 -5.24
C LYS A 19 3.95 82.15 -4.88
N PRO A 20 4.16 82.55 -3.59
CA PRO A 20 3.99 81.88 -2.26
C PRO A 20 3.36 82.81 -1.16
N VAL A 21 3.73 82.66 0.14
CA VAL A 21 3.54 83.58 1.32
C VAL A 21 2.20 83.43 2.10
N ASP A 22 2.09 83.39 3.44
CA ASP A 22 3.06 83.48 4.57
C ASP A 22 2.75 82.56 5.79
N GLU A 23 3.58 82.60 6.84
CA GLU A 23 3.51 81.88 8.14
C GLU A 23 2.49 82.42 9.17
N SER A 24 2.16 81.58 10.17
CA SER A 24 1.95 82.01 11.57
C SER A 24 2.21 80.87 12.59
N LYS A 25 2.78 81.25 13.74
CA LYS A 25 3.19 80.43 14.90
C LYS A 25 2.08 80.44 15.99
N ALA A 26 2.05 79.61 17.03
CA ALA A 26 2.61 78.29 17.37
C ALA A 26 2.01 77.87 18.74
N ASP A 27 2.10 76.59 19.15
CA ASP A 27 2.52 76.24 20.53
C ASP A 27 2.88 74.74 20.70
N GLN A 28 3.52 74.38 21.82
CA GLN A 28 3.70 72.99 22.29
C GLN A 28 3.04 72.79 23.68
N PRO A 29 2.84 71.53 24.13
CA PRO A 29 3.79 71.07 25.14
C PRO A 29 4.16 69.57 25.10
N LYS A 30 5.46 69.32 25.29
CA LYS A 30 6.11 68.18 26.01
C LYS A 30 5.77 66.73 25.64
N ALA A 31 6.84 65.92 25.64
CA ALA A 31 6.78 64.46 25.49
C ALA A 31 7.19 63.76 26.79
N ASP A 32 6.68 62.55 26.99
CA ASP A 32 7.24 61.56 27.91
C ASP A 32 7.78 60.36 27.13
N ARG A 33 8.86 59.74 27.63
CA ARG A 33 9.48 58.53 27.05
C ARG A 33 9.55 57.42 28.10
N PRO A 34 9.05 56.20 27.83
CA PRO A 34 9.45 55.02 28.57
C PRO A 34 10.96 54.76 28.46
N LYS A 35 11.54 54.18 29.51
CA LYS A 35 12.98 53.93 29.67
C LYS A 35 13.30 52.45 29.33
N PRO A 36 14.50 52.11 28.80
CA PRO A 36 14.83 50.72 28.44
C PRO A 36 14.99 49.81 29.67
N GLU A 37 14.63 48.54 29.52
CA GLU A 37 14.85 47.49 30.53
C GLU A 37 16.32 46.99 30.52
N THR A 38 16.82 46.61 31.70
CA THR A 38 18.15 46.01 31.88
C THR A 38 18.05 44.52 32.24
N PRO A 39 18.93 43.63 31.72
CA PRO A 39 18.73 42.19 31.81
C PRO A 39 19.30 41.55 33.08
N SER A 40 18.64 40.45 33.50
CA SER A 40 19.16 39.34 34.32
C SER A 40 19.55 39.60 35.78
N GLU A 41 18.81 38.97 36.70
CA GLU A 41 19.44 38.26 37.83
C GLU A 41 18.74 36.91 38.11
N ARG A 42 19.46 35.94 38.69
CA ARG A 42 19.04 34.52 38.77
C ARG A 42 18.63 34.12 40.19
N THR A 43 17.42 33.58 40.36
CA THR A 43 17.02 32.88 41.61
C THR A 43 16.17 31.62 41.37
N SER A 44 16.63 30.72 40.49
CA SER A 44 16.03 29.38 40.31
C SER A 44 16.21 28.51 41.57
N LYS A 45 15.25 28.55 42.50
CA LYS A 45 15.26 27.68 43.69
C LYS A 45 14.86 26.25 43.32
N PHE A 46 15.87 25.39 43.16
CA PHE A 46 15.71 23.97 42.88
C PHE A 46 14.81 23.27 43.91
N VAL A 47 13.83 22.50 43.43
CA VAL A 47 13.15 21.44 44.21
C VAL A 47 13.46 20.13 43.53
N ALA A 48 14.42 19.37 44.09
CA ALA A 48 14.78 18.06 43.57
C ALA A 48 13.77 17.01 44.06
N LEU A 49 13.09 16.33 43.13
CA LEU A 49 12.41 15.08 43.45
C LEU A 49 13.48 13.99 43.63
N LYS A 50 13.47 13.37 44.81
CA LYS A 50 14.43 12.35 45.23
C LYS A 50 14.01 10.98 44.70
N PRO A 51 14.91 10.16 44.14
CA PRO A 51 14.58 8.78 43.77
C PRO A 51 14.43 7.89 45.01
N LEU A 52 13.47 6.97 44.94
CA LEU A 52 13.26 5.80 45.79
C LEU A 52 12.86 4.63 44.85
N ASP A 53 13.23 3.38 45.05
CA ASP A 53 14.28 2.81 45.91
C ASP A 53 14.80 1.50 45.29
N GLU A 54 16.12 1.31 45.33
CA GLU A 54 16.80 0.00 45.38
C GLU A 54 17.78 0.07 46.57
N PRO A 55 18.20 -1.04 47.23
CA PRO A 55 18.23 -2.41 46.69
C PRO A 55 17.80 -3.54 47.66
N VAL A 56 17.65 -4.76 47.15
CA VAL A 56 17.88 -5.99 47.94
C VAL A 56 18.73 -6.99 47.14
N SER A 57 19.98 -7.20 47.57
CA SER A 57 20.88 -8.25 47.06
C SER A 57 21.28 -9.21 48.17
N ARG A 58 20.80 -10.46 48.11
CA ARG A 58 21.27 -11.68 48.84
C ARG A 58 20.38 -12.87 48.40
N VAL A 59 20.82 -14.13 48.31
CA VAL A 59 22.19 -14.71 48.32
C VAL A 59 22.18 -16.09 47.62
N LYS A 60 23.32 -16.58 47.11
CA LYS A 60 23.50 -17.98 46.67
C LYS A 60 24.25 -18.81 47.71
N PRO A 61 23.84 -20.07 47.92
CA PRO A 61 24.75 -21.23 47.93
C PRO A 61 24.59 -22.05 46.60
N LYS A 62 25.55 -22.76 46.00
CA LYS A 62 26.80 -23.47 46.43
C LYS A 62 26.52 -24.68 47.33
N THR A 63 27.13 -25.86 47.19
CA THR A 63 28.23 -26.39 46.32
C THR A 63 27.66 -27.48 45.34
N THR A 64 28.31 -28.48 44.72
CA THR A 64 29.69 -29.03 44.45
C THR A 64 29.50 -30.08 43.31
N ALA A 65 30.42 -30.45 42.41
CA ALA A 65 31.70 -29.90 41.93
C ALA A 65 32.16 -30.61 40.63
N THR A 66 33.30 -30.19 40.08
CA THR A 66 34.16 -30.81 39.02
C THR A 66 34.90 -32.08 39.51
N PRO A 67 35.56 -32.92 38.66
CA PRO A 67 36.27 -32.66 37.37
C PRO A 67 36.06 -33.73 36.24
N SER A 68 36.80 -33.79 35.11
CA SER A 68 37.22 -32.79 34.09
C SER A 68 37.88 -33.51 32.85
N VAL A 69 38.40 -32.75 31.86
CA VAL A 69 39.20 -33.19 30.67
C VAL A 69 38.45 -34.07 29.60
N PRO A 70 39.00 -34.40 28.41
CA PRO A 70 38.43 -33.88 27.16
C PRO A 70 37.94 -34.96 26.16
N SER A 71 37.52 -34.54 24.96
CA SER A 71 37.30 -35.44 23.81
C SER A 71 37.75 -34.81 22.49
N ALA A 72 38.58 -35.53 21.74
CA ALA A 72 39.04 -35.18 20.40
C ALA A 72 39.48 -36.46 19.66
N SER A 73 39.13 -36.59 18.37
CA SER A 73 39.49 -37.72 17.48
C SER A 73 38.93 -39.10 17.92
N SER A 74 38.92 -40.17 17.11
CA SER A 74 39.54 -40.39 15.78
C SER A 74 38.75 -41.37 14.91
N SER A 75 39.13 -41.42 13.63
CA SER A 75 38.89 -42.49 12.64
C SER A 75 39.22 -43.93 13.13
N PRO A 76 38.70 -44.99 12.49
CA PRO A 76 38.92 -46.38 12.92
C PRO A 76 40.27 -46.96 12.46
N THR A 77 40.95 -47.72 13.35
CA THR A 77 42.18 -48.45 13.00
C THR A 77 42.20 -49.89 13.53
N ARG A 78 42.29 -50.80 12.56
CA ARG A 78 42.70 -52.23 12.59
C ARG A 78 43.80 -52.59 13.62
N VAL A 79 43.63 -53.71 14.32
CA VAL A 79 44.70 -54.48 14.99
C VAL A 79 44.48 -55.99 14.79
N ALA A 80 45.56 -56.77 14.70
CA ALA A 80 45.67 -58.24 14.66
C ALA A 80 47.15 -58.62 14.91
N PRO A 81 47.57 -59.90 15.11
CA PRO A 81 46.83 -61.16 15.27
C PRO A 81 47.27 -61.95 16.55
N ALA A 82 47.25 -63.29 16.50
CA ALA A 82 47.70 -64.27 17.52
C ALA A 82 46.79 -64.42 18.77
N ASP A 83 46.64 -65.59 19.40
CA ASP A 83 47.56 -66.75 19.47
C ASP A 83 46.91 -68.13 19.18
N ALA A 84 47.72 -69.21 19.17
CA ALA A 84 47.32 -70.58 18.81
C ALA A 84 47.24 -71.57 20.00
N THR A 85 46.55 -72.71 19.83
CA THR A 85 46.82 -74.04 20.48
C THR A 85 45.91 -75.14 19.90
N ALA A 86 46.39 -76.39 19.87
CA ALA A 86 45.65 -77.64 19.60
C ALA A 86 46.15 -78.74 20.59
N ALA A 87 45.60 -79.97 20.76
CA ALA A 87 44.60 -80.74 20.00
C ALA A 87 44.04 -81.95 20.84
N LEU A 88 42.88 -82.52 20.43
CA LEU A 88 42.48 -83.97 20.56
C LEU A 88 42.30 -84.60 21.99
N PRO A 89 41.86 -85.88 22.17
CA PRO A 89 40.65 -86.58 21.66
C PRO A 89 39.90 -87.46 22.75
N GLN A 90 39.11 -88.49 22.33
CA GLN A 90 38.50 -89.63 23.10
C GLN A 90 37.11 -89.41 23.77
N VAL A 91 36.20 -90.40 24.01
CA VAL A 91 36.01 -91.84 23.59
C VAL A 91 34.50 -92.25 23.71
N GLY A 92 34.09 -93.42 23.16
CA GLY A 92 32.70 -93.98 23.16
C GLY A 92 32.24 -94.74 24.43
N PRO A 93 31.17 -95.60 24.35
CA PRO A 93 31.33 -96.96 23.80
C PRO A 93 30.17 -97.50 22.89
N GLU A 94 29.45 -98.59 23.24
CA GLU A 94 28.81 -99.55 22.30
C GLU A 94 27.58 -100.35 22.89
N ARG A 95 26.83 -101.08 22.01
CA ARG A 95 25.96 -102.29 22.24
C ARG A 95 24.53 -102.19 22.86
N THR A 96 23.60 -103.15 22.69
CA THR A 96 23.05 -103.98 21.55
C THR A 96 21.83 -104.83 22.06
N THR A 97 20.79 -105.11 21.23
CA THR A 97 19.91 -106.34 21.31
C THR A 97 18.93 -106.47 20.11
N GLN A 98 18.09 -107.53 20.04
CA GLN A 98 17.33 -107.98 18.84
C GLN A 98 15.78 -108.03 19.03
N GLN A 99 15.01 -107.85 17.93
CA GLN A 99 13.68 -108.39 17.48
C GLN A 99 12.56 -108.88 18.46
N PRO A 100 11.26 -109.02 18.04
CA PRO A 100 10.59 -108.72 16.75
C PRO A 100 9.27 -107.87 16.87
N LEU A 101 8.46 -107.83 15.80
CA LEU A 101 7.21 -107.04 15.60
C LEU A 101 5.90 -107.72 16.08
N PRO A 102 4.86 -106.91 16.39
CA PRO A 102 3.44 -107.22 16.15
C PRO A 102 2.83 -106.40 14.97
N PRO A 103 1.76 -106.89 14.30
CA PRO A 103 1.18 -106.26 13.09
C PRO A 103 0.17 -105.13 13.37
N LYS A 104 -0.24 -104.40 12.30
CA LYS A 104 -1.27 -103.32 12.33
C LYS A 104 -2.40 -103.55 11.30
N PRO A 105 -3.57 -102.87 11.44
CA PRO A 105 -4.85 -103.31 10.86
C PRO A 105 -5.08 -102.97 9.36
N PRO A 106 -6.07 -103.62 8.70
CA PRO A 106 -6.12 -103.75 7.24
C PRO A 106 -6.78 -102.58 6.45
N LEU A 107 -6.82 -101.36 6.99
CA LEU A 107 -7.44 -100.22 6.28
C LEU A 107 -6.47 -99.41 5.40
N ASP A 108 -5.15 -99.43 5.66
CA ASP A 108 -4.17 -98.74 4.81
C ASP A 108 -4.02 -99.37 3.41
N LEU A 109 -4.41 -100.64 3.25
CA LEU A 109 -4.36 -101.40 1.98
C LEU A 109 -5.22 -100.82 0.85
N LEU A 110 -6.14 -99.88 1.14
CA LEU A 110 -6.91 -99.14 0.14
C LEU A 110 -6.32 -97.77 -0.22
N ALA A 111 -5.37 -97.24 0.56
CA ALA A 111 -4.67 -95.98 0.25
C ALA A 111 -3.46 -96.17 -0.68
N GLU A 112 -2.92 -97.40 -0.73
CA GLU A 112 -1.68 -97.74 -1.43
C GLU A 112 -1.88 -98.04 -2.93
N LEU A 113 -3.09 -98.43 -3.35
CA LEU A 113 -3.38 -98.89 -4.72
C LEU A 113 -3.74 -97.79 -5.75
N THR A 114 -3.81 -96.51 -5.36
CA THR A 114 -4.13 -95.40 -6.30
C THR A 114 -3.15 -94.23 -6.27
N ASN A 115 -2.01 -94.34 -5.57
CA ASN A 115 -1.01 -93.28 -5.49
C ASN A 115 0.18 -93.50 -6.43
N THR A 116 0.15 -92.89 -7.61
CA THR A 116 1.40 -92.66 -8.38
C THR A 116 2.21 -91.57 -7.70
N PRO A 117 3.47 -91.82 -7.28
CA PRO A 117 4.28 -90.81 -6.59
C PRO A 117 4.57 -89.63 -7.54
N PRO A 118 4.34 -88.37 -7.11
CA PRO A 118 4.57 -87.22 -7.98
C PRO A 118 6.07 -87.10 -8.31
N PRO A 119 6.46 -87.06 -9.60
CA PRO A 119 7.88 -87.12 -9.98
C PRO A 119 8.67 -85.94 -9.40
N PRO A 120 9.96 -86.13 -9.06
CA PRO A 120 10.71 -85.24 -8.18
C PRO A 120 10.82 -83.78 -8.65
N GLN A 121 10.98 -82.87 -7.69
CA GLN A 121 11.04 -81.44 -7.93
C GLN A 121 12.46 -81.01 -8.32
N THR A 122 12.78 -81.08 -9.63
CA THR A 122 14.02 -80.49 -10.14
C THR A 122 13.95 -78.95 -10.08
N PRO A 123 15.05 -78.23 -9.78
CA PRO A 123 15.02 -76.78 -9.60
C PRO A 123 14.53 -76.04 -10.85
N VAL A 124 14.83 -76.55 -12.04
CA VAL A 124 14.33 -76.03 -13.33
C VAL A 124 12.80 -76.13 -13.41
N ARG A 125 12.20 -77.24 -12.96
CA ARG A 125 10.74 -77.44 -12.95
C ARG A 125 10.06 -76.59 -11.88
N THR A 126 10.72 -76.36 -10.75
CA THR A 126 10.26 -75.41 -9.71
C THR A 126 10.31 -73.97 -10.21
N LEU A 127 11.38 -73.59 -10.93
CA LEU A 127 11.50 -72.28 -11.58
C LEU A 127 10.44 -72.10 -12.68
N ALA A 128 10.27 -73.07 -13.58
CA ALA A 128 9.25 -73.03 -14.63
C ALA A 128 7.83 -72.98 -14.06
N ARG A 129 7.55 -73.69 -12.95
CA ARG A 129 6.25 -73.58 -12.25
C ARG A 129 6.08 -72.23 -11.57
N ARG A 130 7.14 -71.64 -10.99
CA ARG A 130 7.12 -70.26 -10.50
C ARG A 130 6.84 -69.27 -11.63
N VAL A 131 7.55 -69.32 -12.75
CA VAL A 131 7.27 -68.48 -13.93
C VAL A 131 5.82 -68.67 -14.40
N LYS A 132 5.34 -69.90 -14.60
CA LYS A 132 3.96 -70.15 -15.08
C LYS A 132 2.86 -69.65 -14.12
N ILE A 133 3.13 -69.55 -12.82
CA ILE A 133 2.18 -69.03 -11.81
C ILE A 133 2.34 -67.52 -11.59
N TRP A 134 3.57 -67.02 -11.55
CA TRP A 134 3.87 -65.63 -11.22
C TRP A 134 3.83 -64.71 -12.45
N THR A 135 4.10 -65.17 -13.67
CA THR A 135 3.94 -64.35 -14.88
C THR A 135 2.50 -63.83 -15.07
N PRO A 136 1.42 -64.64 -14.97
CA PRO A 136 0.07 -64.09 -15.04
C PRO A 136 -0.26 -63.20 -13.83
N LEU A 137 0.29 -63.45 -12.65
CA LEU A 137 0.11 -62.59 -11.47
C LEU A 137 0.83 -61.22 -11.64
N VAL A 138 2.04 -61.21 -12.20
CA VAL A 138 2.82 -60.00 -12.48
C VAL A 138 2.22 -59.22 -13.66
N LEU A 139 1.69 -59.90 -14.68
CA LEU A 139 0.90 -59.26 -15.74
C LEU A 139 -0.39 -58.66 -15.17
N LEU A 140 -1.12 -59.36 -14.30
CA LEU A 140 -2.29 -58.83 -13.62
C LEU A 140 -1.92 -57.60 -12.77
N LEU A 141 -0.84 -57.65 -11.99
CA LEU A 141 -0.35 -56.52 -11.21
C LEU A 141 0.11 -55.35 -12.08
N ALA A 142 0.74 -55.60 -13.23
CA ALA A 142 1.13 -54.56 -14.19
C ALA A 142 -0.08 -53.91 -14.87
N VAL A 143 -1.11 -54.69 -15.21
CA VAL A 143 -2.40 -54.18 -15.72
C VAL A 143 -3.13 -53.39 -14.65
N ILE A 144 -3.21 -53.88 -13.40
CA ILE A 144 -3.79 -53.16 -12.26
C ILE A 144 -3.02 -51.85 -12.01
N PHE A 145 -1.69 -51.86 -12.07
CA PHE A 145 -0.86 -50.66 -11.94
C PHE A 145 -1.11 -49.65 -13.07
N ALA A 146 -1.17 -50.11 -14.33
CA ALA A 146 -1.46 -49.26 -15.48
C ALA A 146 -2.87 -48.65 -15.42
N VAL A 147 -3.87 -49.45 -15.04
CA VAL A 147 -5.26 -48.99 -14.82
C VAL A 147 -5.32 -47.99 -13.65
N ALA A 148 -4.65 -48.28 -12.52
CA ALA A 148 -4.61 -47.38 -11.37
C ALA A 148 -3.93 -46.04 -11.70
N GLN A 149 -2.81 -46.04 -12.42
CA GLN A 149 -2.13 -44.81 -12.86
C GLN A 149 -2.95 -44.04 -13.92
N SER A 150 -3.72 -44.74 -14.77
CA SER A 150 -4.60 -44.14 -15.77
C SER A 150 -5.92 -43.59 -15.20
N LEU A 151 -6.39 -44.10 -14.05
CA LEU A 151 -7.61 -43.65 -13.37
C LEU A 151 -7.33 -42.68 -12.21
N ARG A 152 -6.08 -42.59 -11.73
CA ARG A 152 -5.65 -41.53 -10.81
C ARG A 152 -5.83 -40.16 -11.47
N PRO A 153 -6.40 -39.15 -10.77
CA PRO A 153 -6.43 -37.78 -11.26
C PRO A 153 -5.05 -37.29 -11.71
N VAL A 154 -5.06 -36.49 -12.78
CA VAL A 154 -3.92 -35.65 -13.17
C VAL A 154 -3.79 -34.48 -12.18
N PRO A 155 -2.58 -34.02 -11.87
CA PRO A 155 -2.40 -32.80 -11.09
C PRO A 155 -3.02 -31.59 -11.82
N THR A 156 -3.56 -30.65 -11.05
CA THR A 156 -4.08 -29.37 -11.57
C THR A 156 -2.92 -28.53 -12.10
N PRO A 157 -2.98 -27.97 -13.33
CA PRO A 157 -1.87 -27.19 -13.88
C PRO A 157 -1.58 -25.94 -13.05
N THR A 158 -0.32 -25.53 -12.98
CA THR A 158 0.14 -24.36 -12.22
C THR A 158 0.89 -23.37 -13.10
N LEU A 159 0.75 -22.07 -12.81
CA LEU A 159 1.43 -21.00 -13.56
C LEU A 159 2.80 -20.67 -12.93
N ASP A 160 3.87 -21.24 -13.48
CA ASP A 160 5.25 -20.92 -13.14
C ASP A 160 5.67 -19.60 -13.78
N LEU A 161 6.28 -18.68 -13.00
CA LEU A 161 6.73 -17.39 -13.50
C LEU A 161 8.23 -17.39 -13.83
N THR A 162 8.58 -16.86 -15.00
CA THR A 162 9.98 -16.70 -15.44
C THR A 162 10.36 -15.27 -15.80
N ALA A 163 9.40 -14.35 -15.89
CA ALA A 163 9.68 -12.92 -15.89
C ALA A 163 10.23 -12.47 -14.52
N GLU A 164 11.06 -11.43 -14.50
CA GLU A 164 11.47 -10.80 -13.24
C GLU A 164 10.25 -10.29 -12.46
N SER A 165 10.24 -10.48 -11.14
CA SER A 165 9.15 -10.04 -10.26
C SER A 165 9.02 -8.51 -10.11
N SER A 166 9.82 -7.75 -10.84
CA SER A 166 9.86 -6.29 -10.80
C SER A 166 10.54 -5.70 -12.03
N TYR A 167 10.09 -4.53 -12.48
CA TYR A 167 10.81 -3.68 -13.43
C TYR A 167 11.39 -2.46 -12.70
N THR A 168 12.58 -2.01 -13.10
CA THR A 168 13.18 -0.77 -12.56
C THR A 168 13.35 0.26 -13.69
N PHE A 169 12.76 1.44 -13.50
CA PHE A 169 12.86 2.54 -14.47
C PHE A 169 14.28 3.11 -14.51
N GLY A 170 14.94 3.00 -15.66
CA GLY A 170 16.34 3.41 -15.84
C GLY A 170 16.61 4.91 -15.69
N GLY A 171 17.85 5.22 -15.30
CA GLY A 171 18.37 6.58 -15.08
C GLY A 171 18.72 6.86 -13.62
N GLY A 172 19.37 8.01 -13.37
CA GLY A 172 19.59 8.51 -12.01
C GLY A 172 18.25 8.87 -11.34
N GLY A 173 18.15 8.64 -10.03
CA GLY A 173 16.90 8.81 -9.27
C GLY A 173 16.28 10.21 -9.40
N ALA A 174 14.95 10.28 -9.37
CA ALA A 174 14.22 11.55 -9.49
C ALA A 174 14.61 12.54 -8.38
N SER A 175 15.23 13.66 -8.77
CA SER A 175 15.61 14.75 -7.85
C SER A 175 14.40 15.65 -7.60
N ILE A 176 13.83 15.56 -6.40
CA ILE A 176 12.68 16.37 -5.98
C ILE A 176 13.16 17.60 -5.20
N PRO A 177 12.74 18.83 -5.57
CA PRO A 177 13.10 20.08 -4.90
C PRO A 177 12.29 20.24 -3.61
N TRP A 178 12.60 19.41 -2.62
CA TRP A 178 11.97 19.42 -1.32
C TRP A 178 12.07 20.80 -0.63
N PRO A 179 11.04 21.21 0.14
CA PRO A 179 11.13 22.45 0.92
C PRO A 179 12.25 22.37 1.96
N ALA A 180 13.01 23.45 2.08
CA ALA A 180 14.13 23.58 3.03
C ALA A 180 13.69 23.87 4.48
N SER A 181 12.39 24.02 4.71
CA SER A 181 11.79 24.26 6.03
C SER A 181 10.48 23.48 6.18
N GLY A 182 10.01 23.29 7.42
CA GLY A 182 8.82 22.49 7.68
C GLY A 182 8.99 21.04 7.24
N GLN A 183 7.96 20.46 6.65
CA GLN A 183 7.94 19.08 6.17
C GLN A 183 7.15 18.93 4.86
N GLY A 184 7.51 17.94 4.04
CA GLY A 184 6.89 17.66 2.75
C GLY A 184 6.61 16.18 2.52
N ALA A 185 5.64 15.87 1.67
CA ALA A 185 5.33 14.52 1.20
C ALA A 185 4.76 14.56 -0.23
N LEU A 186 5.11 13.58 -1.05
CA LEU A 186 4.74 13.56 -2.48
C LEU A 186 4.49 12.14 -3.00
N ASP A 187 3.41 11.96 -3.75
CA ASP A 187 2.94 10.68 -4.25
C ASP A 187 2.27 10.83 -5.62
N VAL A 188 2.27 9.76 -6.41
CA VAL A 188 1.48 9.67 -7.64
C VAL A 188 0.51 8.52 -7.48
N GLN A 189 -0.77 8.86 -7.49
CA GLN A 189 -1.86 8.00 -7.05
C GLN A 189 -1.85 6.68 -7.81
N GLY A 190 -1.44 5.63 -7.12
CA GLY A 190 -1.41 4.27 -7.66
C GLY A 190 -0.16 3.88 -8.45
N ILE A 191 0.89 4.71 -8.45
CA ILE A 191 2.25 4.39 -8.90
C ILE A 191 3.22 4.26 -7.71
N GLY A 192 3.08 5.13 -6.70
CA GLY A 192 3.90 5.10 -5.48
C GLY A 192 4.26 6.51 -4.96
N SER A 193 5.10 6.56 -3.92
CA SER A 193 5.59 7.81 -3.32
C SER A 193 6.99 8.18 -3.80
N PHE A 194 7.22 9.47 -4.02
CA PHE A 194 8.56 10.06 -4.17
C PHE A 194 9.30 10.20 -2.83
N GLY A 195 8.63 9.93 -1.70
CA GLY A 195 9.16 10.05 -0.35
C GLY A 195 8.63 11.27 0.42
N THR A 196 9.42 11.71 1.39
CA THR A 196 9.09 12.78 2.33
C THR A 196 10.33 13.63 2.67
N SER A 197 10.13 14.88 3.07
CA SER A 197 11.18 15.76 3.60
C SER A 197 10.82 16.33 4.98
N GLY A 198 11.84 16.77 5.73
CA GLY A 198 11.69 17.26 7.10
C GLY A 198 11.40 16.16 8.12
N GLU A 199 11.45 16.51 9.41
CA GLU A 199 10.95 15.64 10.47
C GLU A 199 9.43 15.51 10.29
N GLN A 200 8.92 14.29 10.02
CA GLN A 200 7.48 14.03 9.89
C GLN A 200 6.83 14.00 11.29
N LYS A 201 6.82 15.18 11.92
CA LYS A 201 6.33 15.44 13.27
C LYS A 201 4.94 16.05 13.21
N ALA A 202 4.07 15.72 14.16
CA ALA A 202 2.74 16.34 14.24
C ALA A 202 2.86 17.86 14.45
N ALA A 203 2.33 18.65 13.52
CA ALA A 203 2.34 20.12 13.56
C ALA A 203 0.94 20.68 13.26
N PRO A 204 0.59 21.91 13.69
CA PRO A 204 -0.76 22.44 13.52
C PRO A 204 -1.08 22.66 12.04
N ILE A 205 -2.20 22.10 11.56
CA ILE A 205 -2.50 22.10 10.12
C ILE A 205 -3.41 23.23 9.63
N ALA A 206 -4.02 24.01 10.53
CA ALA A 206 -4.97 25.07 10.15
C ALA A 206 -6.08 24.52 9.22
N SER A 207 -6.62 25.35 8.33
CA SER A 207 -7.72 25.00 7.41
C SER A 207 -7.49 23.80 6.48
N VAL A 208 -6.30 23.19 6.43
CA VAL A 208 -6.11 21.87 5.80
C VAL A 208 -6.95 20.78 6.49
N ALA A 209 -7.25 20.90 7.78
CA ALA A 209 -8.10 19.95 8.51
C ALA A 209 -9.49 19.77 7.87
N LYS A 210 -9.99 20.79 7.17
CA LYS A 210 -11.27 20.77 6.44
C LYS A 210 -11.34 19.71 5.34
N VAL A 211 -10.21 19.18 4.88
CA VAL A 211 -10.17 18.02 3.97
C VAL A 211 -10.75 16.77 4.66
N MET A 212 -10.52 16.58 5.96
CA MET A 212 -11.12 15.47 6.73
C MET A 212 -12.61 15.68 6.92
N THR A 213 -13.02 16.92 7.18
CA THR A 213 -14.44 17.30 7.31
C THR A 213 -15.20 17.00 6.01
N ALA A 214 -14.71 17.48 4.87
CA ALA A 214 -15.30 17.21 3.57
C ALA A 214 -15.25 15.70 3.18
N TYR A 215 -14.17 14.99 3.53
CA TYR A 215 -14.06 13.54 3.32
C TYR A 215 -15.12 12.76 4.11
N LEU A 216 -15.29 13.04 5.40
CA LEU A 216 -16.33 12.39 6.23
C LEU A 216 -17.73 12.67 5.71
N ILE A 217 -18.03 13.94 5.41
CA ILE A 217 -19.35 14.35 4.90
C ILE A 217 -19.70 13.63 3.59
N LEU A 218 -18.74 13.41 2.69
CA LEU A 218 -18.99 12.65 1.44
C LEU A 218 -18.95 11.13 1.63
N ARG A 219 -18.18 10.61 2.60
CA ARG A 219 -18.17 9.18 2.97
C ARG A 219 -19.51 8.74 3.57
N ASP A 220 -20.06 9.57 4.45
CA ASP A 220 -21.23 9.23 5.27
C ASP A 220 -22.54 9.74 4.63
N HIS A 221 -22.47 10.79 3.82
CA HIS A 221 -23.58 11.31 2.99
C HIS A 221 -23.17 11.45 1.50
N PRO A 222 -22.99 10.36 0.75
CA PRO A 222 -22.50 10.42 -0.64
C PRO A 222 -23.49 11.09 -1.61
N ILE A 223 -23.03 12.14 -2.30
CA ILE A 223 -23.80 12.84 -3.34
C ILE A 223 -23.84 11.97 -4.61
N LYS A 224 -25.03 11.46 -4.95
CA LYS A 224 -25.24 10.58 -6.12
C LYS A 224 -25.59 11.32 -7.41
N SER A 225 -26.22 12.49 -7.28
CA SER A 225 -26.72 13.31 -8.39
C SER A 225 -27.20 14.66 -7.86
N GLY A 226 -27.00 15.74 -8.62
CA GLY A 226 -27.36 17.10 -8.18
C GLY A 226 -26.56 17.54 -6.94
N ASP A 227 -27.10 18.49 -6.19
CA ASP A 227 -26.35 19.23 -5.17
C ASP A 227 -26.36 18.57 -3.77
N GLY A 228 -26.83 17.33 -3.68
CA GLY A 228 -26.82 16.51 -2.47
C GLY A 228 -27.95 16.80 -1.48
N ALA A 229 -27.69 16.58 -0.19
CA ALA A 229 -28.66 16.81 0.87
C ALA A 229 -28.95 18.31 1.08
N LYS A 230 -30.12 18.63 1.67
CA LYS A 230 -30.44 19.97 2.17
C LYS A 230 -30.06 20.09 3.65
N ILE A 231 -29.26 21.09 3.98
CA ILE A 231 -28.71 21.36 5.31
C ILE A 231 -29.32 22.65 5.83
N LYS A 232 -30.05 22.57 6.94
CA LYS A 232 -30.58 23.74 7.62
C LYS A 232 -29.47 24.43 8.43
N VAL A 233 -29.31 25.73 8.24
CA VAL A 233 -28.39 26.57 9.01
C VAL A 233 -28.92 26.73 10.44
N ASP A 234 -28.05 26.48 11.43
CA ASP A 234 -28.36 26.68 12.85
C ASP A 234 -27.82 28.01 13.38
N GLN A 235 -28.32 28.43 14.56
CA GLN A 235 -27.94 29.72 15.17
C GLN A 235 -26.43 29.86 15.35
N LYS A 236 -25.77 28.77 15.79
CA LYS A 236 -24.32 28.73 15.97
C LYS A 236 -23.52 28.98 14.68
N ALA A 237 -24.08 28.74 13.49
CA ALA A 237 -23.39 29.03 12.23
C ALA A 237 -23.51 30.51 11.84
N GLU A 238 -24.63 31.16 12.16
CA GLU A 238 -24.86 32.60 12.02
C GLU A 238 -24.07 33.41 13.05
N ASP A 239 -24.12 33.02 14.33
CA ASP A 239 -23.34 33.64 15.43
C ASP A 239 -21.82 33.59 15.16
N GLN A 240 -21.39 32.70 14.26
CA GLN A 240 -20.01 32.50 13.83
C GLN A 240 -19.68 33.12 12.47
N SER A 241 -20.61 33.81 11.79
CA SER A 241 -20.30 34.55 10.56
C SER A 241 -19.38 35.74 10.83
N ASP A 242 -19.66 36.52 11.87
CA ASP A 242 -18.90 37.72 12.26
C ASP A 242 -17.70 37.42 13.20
N ALA A 243 -17.11 36.22 13.11
CA ALA A 243 -16.07 35.72 14.03
C ALA A 243 -14.66 36.34 13.84
N GLY A 244 -14.57 37.59 13.36
CA GLY A 244 -13.32 38.37 13.28
C GLY A 244 -12.26 37.76 12.35
N ASP A 245 -11.12 37.37 12.90
CA ASP A 245 -9.97 36.83 12.16
C ASP A 245 -10.18 35.39 11.62
N GLU A 246 -11.36 34.80 11.83
CA GLU A 246 -11.73 33.51 11.23
C GLU A 246 -12.12 33.66 9.75
N SER A 247 -11.75 32.68 8.90
CA SER A 247 -12.37 32.54 7.57
C SER A 247 -13.80 32.03 7.72
N THR A 248 -14.80 32.82 7.35
CA THR A 248 -16.23 32.53 7.49
C THR A 248 -16.99 32.81 6.20
N VAL A 249 -18.28 32.46 6.15
CA VAL A 249 -19.23 33.01 5.17
C VAL A 249 -20.51 33.43 5.88
N ASN A 250 -21.23 34.39 5.32
CA ASN A 250 -22.42 34.97 5.95
C ASN A 250 -23.62 34.03 5.80
N VAL A 251 -24.19 33.54 6.89
CA VAL A 251 -25.36 32.64 6.88
C VAL A 251 -26.38 33.07 7.93
N HIS A 252 -27.69 32.83 7.72
CA HIS A 252 -28.72 33.13 8.72
C HIS A 252 -29.38 31.87 9.29
N ALA A 253 -29.70 31.87 10.58
CA ALA A 253 -30.39 30.74 11.21
C ALA A 253 -31.77 30.52 10.59
N GLY A 254 -32.03 29.30 10.13
CA GLY A 254 -33.27 28.98 9.41
C GLY A 254 -33.11 28.81 7.91
N ASP A 255 -32.09 29.42 7.30
CA ASP A 255 -31.75 29.21 5.89
C ASP A 255 -31.44 27.75 5.58
N THR A 256 -31.47 27.37 4.31
CA THR A 256 -31.17 26.01 3.87
C THR A 256 -30.22 26.04 2.68
N ILE A 257 -28.99 25.56 2.90
CA ILE A 257 -27.98 25.38 1.86
C ILE A 257 -27.96 23.93 1.38
N THR A 258 -27.50 23.69 0.17
CA THR A 258 -27.21 22.35 -0.33
C THR A 258 -25.88 21.83 0.24
N GLN A 259 -25.73 20.52 0.22
CA GLN A 259 -24.48 19.86 0.61
C GLN A 259 -23.32 20.25 -0.30
N LYS A 260 -23.59 20.53 -1.58
CA LYS A 260 -22.60 21.06 -2.52
C LYS A 260 -22.12 22.46 -2.11
N GLU A 261 -23.02 23.41 -1.89
CA GLU A 261 -22.67 24.76 -1.42
C GLU A 261 -21.93 24.73 -0.08
N ALA A 262 -22.29 23.80 0.82
CA ALA A 262 -21.58 23.61 2.09
C ALA A 262 -20.13 23.10 1.87
N LEU A 263 -19.90 22.18 0.93
CA LEU A 263 -18.57 21.71 0.54
C LEU A 263 -17.76 22.82 -0.16
N GLU A 264 -18.39 23.62 -1.02
CA GLU A 264 -17.78 24.77 -1.70
C GLU A 264 -17.34 25.83 -0.67
N GLY A 265 -18.20 26.20 0.29
CA GLY A 265 -17.82 27.09 1.38
C GLY A 265 -16.65 26.57 2.23
N VAL A 266 -16.61 25.27 2.51
CA VAL A 266 -15.56 24.63 3.33
C VAL A 266 -14.23 24.47 2.59
N LEU A 267 -14.24 24.18 1.29
CA LEU A 267 -13.03 23.98 0.49
C LEU A 267 -12.51 25.28 -0.15
N ILE A 268 -13.38 26.12 -0.69
CA ILE A 268 -13.04 27.32 -1.47
C ILE A 268 -12.92 28.55 -0.56
N ALA A 269 -14.01 29.02 0.05
CA ALA A 269 -13.97 30.14 1.01
C ALA A 269 -13.22 29.80 2.31
N SER A 270 -13.02 28.50 2.59
CA SER A 270 -12.36 28.00 3.80
C SER A 270 -13.16 28.21 5.09
N ALA A 271 -14.49 28.25 4.99
CA ALA A 271 -15.42 28.65 6.06
C ALA A 271 -15.36 27.74 7.31
N ASN A 272 -15.03 28.34 8.46
CA ASN A 272 -15.03 27.69 9.77
C ASN A 272 -16.45 27.43 10.29
N ASN A 273 -17.35 28.39 10.16
CA ASN A 273 -18.74 28.26 10.61
C ASN A 273 -19.49 27.15 9.85
N VAL A 274 -19.30 27.03 8.53
CA VAL A 274 -19.87 25.92 7.74
C VAL A 274 -19.21 24.58 8.06
N ALA A 275 -17.90 24.53 8.32
CA ALA A 275 -17.24 23.30 8.76
C ALA A 275 -17.78 22.81 10.12
N ARG A 276 -18.06 23.73 11.05
CA ARG A 276 -18.69 23.44 12.35
C ARG A 276 -20.19 23.10 12.20
N LEU A 277 -20.91 23.73 11.27
CA LEU A 277 -22.31 23.37 10.92
C LEU A 277 -22.41 21.94 10.38
N LEU A 278 -21.57 21.57 9.41
CA LEU A 278 -21.51 20.21 8.86
C LEU A 278 -21.23 19.17 9.95
N ALA A 279 -20.31 19.47 10.88
CA ALA A 279 -20.02 18.60 12.02
C ALA A 279 -21.22 18.39 12.96
N ARG A 280 -22.02 19.44 13.20
CA ARG A 280 -23.27 19.34 13.98
C ARG A 280 -24.39 18.63 13.22
N TRP A 281 -24.45 18.77 11.89
CA TRP A 281 -25.42 18.13 11.02
C TRP A 281 -25.21 16.61 10.90
N ASP A 282 -23.97 16.16 10.69
CA ASP A 282 -23.60 14.75 10.50
C ASP A 282 -23.54 13.95 11.82
N ALA A 283 -23.02 14.54 12.91
CA ALA A 283 -22.75 13.84 14.16
C ALA A 283 -23.56 14.37 15.37
N GLY A 284 -24.49 15.29 15.17
CA GLY A 284 -25.26 15.96 16.23
C GLY A 284 -24.45 16.93 17.10
N SER A 285 -23.11 16.83 17.11
CA SER A 285 -22.22 17.73 17.85
C SER A 285 -20.80 17.72 17.28
N GLU A 286 -20.10 18.83 17.44
CA GLU A 286 -18.69 18.98 17.00
C GLU A 286 -17.77 17.99 17.74
N THR A 287 -18.05 17.67 19.02
CA THR A 287 -17.30 16.68 19.80
C THR A 287 -17.46 15.26 19.24
N ALA A 288 -18.69 14.86 18.86
CA ALA A 288 -18.92 13.59 18.20
C ALA A 288 -18.29 13.53 16.81
N PHE A 289 -18.32 14.63 16.05
CA PHE A 289 -17.65 14.72 14.76
C PHE A 289 -16.13 14.59 14.90
N VAL A 290 -15.51 15.26 15.87
CA VAL A 290 -14.08 15.13 16.16
C VAL A 290 -13.70 13.70 16.55
N ALA A 291 -14.59 12.95 17.22
CA ALA A 291 -14.38 11.52 17.42
C ALA A 291 -14.39 10.74 16.08
N LYS A 292 -15.33 11.04 15.16
CA LYS A 292 -15.34 10.47 13.78
C LYS A 292 -14.08 10.84 12.99
N MET A 293 -13.56 12.07 13.10
CA MET A 293 -12.33 12.52 12.44
C MET A 293 -11.10 11.74 12.92
N ASN A 294 -10.98 11.49 14.22
CA ASN A 294 -9.88 10.70 14.78
C ASN A 294 -10.04 9.20 14.49
N ALA A 295 -11.27 8.67 14.40
CA ALA A 295 -11.52 7.31 13.94
C ALA A 295 -11.11 7.13 12.46
N ALA A 296 -11.54 8.03 11.57
CA ALA A 296 -11.14 8.02 10.16
C ALA A 296 -9.63 8.23 9.96
N ALA A 297 -8.98 9.05 10.79
CA ALA A 297 -7.52 9.15 10.80
C ALA A 297 -6.87 7.78 11.10
N LYS A 298 -7.37 7.05 12.10
CA LYS A 298 -6.89 5.70 12.43
C LYS A 298 -7.16 4.70 11.30
N GLU A 299 -8.35 4.71 10.70
CA GLU A 299 -8.72 3.89 9.54
C GLU A 299 -7.78 4.11 8.34
N LEU A 300 -7.40 5.37 8.08
CA LEU A 300 -6.47 5.77 7.02
C LEU A 300 -4.98 5.58 7.39
N GLY A 301 -4.68 5.03 8.58
CA GLY A 301 -3.31 4.84 9.05
C GLY A 301 -2.55 6.15 9.31
N MET A 302 -3.25 7.22 9.64
CA MET A 302 -2.72 8.56 9.92
C MET A 302 -2.22 8.67 11.38
N THR A 303 -1.17 7.91 11.71
CA THR A 303 -0.72 7.67 13.09
C THR A 303 -0.15 8.89 13.82
N ASN A 304 0.18 9.97 13.10
CA ASN A 304 0.74 11.20 13.66
C ASN A 304 -0.23 12.38 13.51
N THR A 305 -1.53 12.07 13.50
CA THR A 305 -2.63 13.03 13.35
C THR A 305 -3.52 13.02 14.58
N THR A 306 -3.99 14.20 14.99
CA THR A 306 -5.02 14.36 16.02
C THR A 306 -5.86 15.58 15.69
N TYR A 307 -7.16 15.37 15.50
CA TYR A 307 -8.14 16.44 15.32
C TYR A 307 -8.70 16.87 16.67
N THR A 308 -8.82 18.16 16.91
CA THR A 308 -9.51 18.72 18.09
C THR A 308 -10.67 19.65 17.74
N ASP A 309 -10.80 20.07 16.47
CA ASP A 309 -11.97 20.77 15.94
C ASP A 309 -12.20 20.49 14.43
N PRO A 310 -13.43 20.70 13.89
CA PRO A 310 -13.76 20.42 12.49
C PRO A 310 -13.16 21.38 11.44
N SER A 311 -12.55 22.48 11.87
CA SER A 311 -12.06 23.54 11.00
C SER A 311 -10.52 23.60 10.92
N GLY A 312 -9.83 23.08 11.94
CA GLY A 312 -8.38 23.18 12.14
C GLY A 312 -7.91 24.47 12.79
N LEU A 313 -8.82 25.34 13.23
CA LEU A 313 -8.51 26.62 13.88
C LEU A 313 -7.75 26.41 15.20
N THR A 314 -8.06 25.34 15.94
CA THR A 314 -7.39 25.04 17.20
C THR A 314 -5.98 24.55 16.92
N LYS A 315 -4.98 25.18 17.54
CA LYS A 315 -3.55 24.80 17.39
C LYS A 315 -3.21 23.36 17.81
N THR A 316 -4.14 22.64 18.45
CA THR A 316 -4.01 21.22 18.79
C THR A 316 -4.58 20.28 17.73
N THR A 317 -5.23 20.78 16.68
CA THR A 317 -5.53 20.03 15.45
C THR A 317 -4.24 19.91 14.63
N VAL A 318 -3.57 18.76 14.74
CA VAL A 318 -2.21 18.51 14.24
C VAL A 318 -2.13 17.30 13.30
N SER A 319 -1.17 17.30 12.39
CA SER A 319 -0.87 16.19 11.46
C SER A 319 0.56 16.30 10.91
N THR A 320 1.00 15.25 10.21
CA THR A 320 2.18 15.28 9.32
C THR A 320 1.79 15.52 7.86
N ALA A 321 2.76 15.84 7.00
CA ALA A 321 2.56 15.88 5.56
C ALA A 321 2.24 14.49 4.98
N ALA A 322 2.94 13.45 5.42
CA ALA A 322 2.70 12.07 5.00
C ALA A 322 1.26 11.61 5.30
N ASP A 323 0.72 11.96 6.47
CA ASP A 323 -0.67 11.63 6.83
C ASP A 323 -1.69 12.40 5.98
N GLN A 324 -1.46 13.69 5.71
CA GLN A 324 -2.35 14.45 4.83
C GLN A 324 -2.35 13.94 3.38
N VAL A 325 -1.25 13.35 2.89
CA VAL A 325 -1.22 12.67 1.59
C VAL A 325 -2.08 11.39 1.60
N LYS A 326 -2.14 10.62 2.70
CA LYS A 326 -3.05 9.47 2.83
C LYS A 326 -4.51 9.91 2.73
N LEU A 327 -4.87 10.95 3.47
CA LEU A 327 -6.22 11.56 3.43
C LEU A 327 -6.57 12.09 2.05
N ALA A 328 -5.68 12.86 1.41
CA ALA A 328 -5.90 13.38 0.06
C ALA A 328 -6.10 12.27 -0.97
N LYS A 329 -5.32 11.18 -0.90
CA LYS A 329 -5.49 9.98 -1.75
C LYS A 329 -6.79 9.21 -1.49
N ALA A 330 -7.42 9.39 -0.33
CA ALA A 330 -8.75 8.87 -0.04
C ALA A 330 -9.85 9.82 -0.56
N ALA A 331 -9.80 11.11 -0.21
CA ALA A 331 -10.78 12.11 -0.61
C ALA A 331 -10.87 12.28 -2.14
N MET A 332 -9.74 12.29 -2.84
CA MET A 332 -9.71 12.39 -4.31
C MET A 332 -10.30 11.17 -5.05
N LYS A 333 -10.74 10.11 -4.36
CA LYS A 333 -11.53 9.03 -4.97
C LYS A 333 -12.98 9.46 -5.23
N ASP A 334 -13.55 10.32 -4.41
CA ASP A 334 -14.91 10.82 -4.58
C ASP A 334 -15.01 11.80 -5.76
N ALA A 335 -16.13 11.75 -6.50
CA ALA A 335 -16.33 12.58 -7.68
C ALA A 335 -16.71 14.03 -7.33
N SER A 336 -17.57 14.23 -6.33
CA SER A 336 -18.01 15.53 -5.87
C SER A 336 -16.88 16.28 -5.15
N PHE A 337 -16.04 15.58 -4.39
CA PHE A 337 -14.81 16.14 -3.82
C PHE A 337 -13.90 16.69 -4.91
N ARG A 338 -13.67 15.92 -6.00
CA ARG A 338 -12.88 16.37 -7.15
C ARG A 338 -13.54 17.52 -7.91
N GLU A 339 -14.88 17.56 -8.00
CA GLU A 339 -15.60 18.65 -8.66
C GLU A 339 -15.43 19.98 -7.93
N VAL A 340 -15.56 19.98 -6.60
CA VAL A 340 -15.37 21.19 -5.79
C VAL A 340 -13.90 21.58 -5.70
N ALA A 341 -12.98 20.64 -5.42
CA ALA A 341 -11.56 20.96 -5.21
C ALA A 341 -10.86 21.63 -6.42
N ARG A 342 -11.38 21.43 -7.64
CA ARG A 342 -10.88 22.06 -8.88
C ARG A 342 -11.49 23.43 -9.18
N MET A 343 -12.42 23.94 -8.38
CA MET A 343 -13.02 25.26 -8.58
C MET A 343 -12.01 26.36 -8.24
N MET A 344 -11.91 27.37 -9.11
CA MET A 344 -11.09 28.57 -8.87
C MET A 344 -11.81 29.58 -7.96
N GLU A 345 -13.13 29.47 -7.88
CA GLU A 345 -14.07 30.34 -7.16
C GLU A 345 -15.44 29.66 -7.09
N TYR A 346 -16.31 30.13 -6.21
CA TYR A 346 -17.75 29.85 -6.25
C TYR A 346 -18.53 31.12 -5.88
N THR A 347 -19.86 31.08 -6.01
CA THR A 347 -20.76 32.14 -5.51
C THR A 347 -21.74 31.50 -4.54
N ASP A 348 -21.87 32.04 -3.34
CA ASP A 348 -22.78 31.50 -2.34
C ASP A 348 -24.26 31.82 -2.63
N TYR A 349 -25.17 31.16 -1.90
CA TYR A 349 -26.63 31.33 -2.02
C TYR A 349 -27.13 32.77 -1.78
N LYS A 350 -26.27 33.67 -1.29
CA LYS A 350 -26.56 35.09 -1.04
C LYS A 350 -25.99 35.99 -2.14
N GLY A 351 -25.37 35.42 -3.18
CA GLY A 351 -24.76 36.12 -4.30
C GLY A 351 -23.34 36.60 -4.06
N THR A 352 -22.68 36.20 -2.97
CA THR A 352 -21.30 36.62 -2.67
C THR A 352 -20.31 35.70 -3.38
N ARG A 353 -19.41 36.28 -4.18
CA ARG A 353 -18.37 35.55 -4.92
C ARG A 353 -17.12 35.36 -4.07
N HIS A 354 -16.67 34.13 -3.92
CA HIS A 354 -15.52 33.73 -3.10
C HIS A 354 -14.44 33.06 -3.95
N SER A 355 -13.25 33.64 -3.98
CA SER A 355 -12.08 33.07 -4.69
C SER A 355 -11.45 31.92 -3.90
N ASN A 356 -10.87 30.94 -4.59
CA ASN A 356 -10.12 29.85 -3.95
C ASN A 356 -8.77 30.36 -3.43
N TRP A 357 -8.52 30.19 -2.12
CA TRP A 357 -7.24 30.48 -1.45
C TRP A 357 -6.05 29.68 -2.00
N ASN A 358 -6.28 28.59 -2.73
CA ASN A 358 -5.25 27.87 -3.47
C ASN A 358 -5.12 28.43 -4.89
N HIS A 359 -4.42 29.56 -5.03
CA HIS A 359 -4.24 30.27 -6.30
C HIS A 359 -3.44 29.50 -7.38
N LEU A 360 -3.00 28.27 -7.10
CA LEU A 360 -2.46 27.36 -8.11
C LEU A 360 -3.56 26.71 -8.96
N VAL A 361 -4.78 26.54 -8.43
CA VAL A 361 -5.88 25.83 -9.12
C VAL A 361 -6.22 26.50 -10.46
N GLY A 362 -6.40 25.69 -11.50
CA GLY A 362 -6.59 26.15 -12.87
C GLY A 362 -5.30 26.47 -13.63
N SER A 363 -4.16 26.63 -12.92
CA SER A 363 -2.83 26.73 -13.53
C SER A 363 -2.08 25.40 -13.48
N ASN A 364 -1.18 25.14 -14.44
CA ASN A 364 -0.25 24.01 -14.43
C ASN A 364 -0.90 22.63 -14.13
N ASN A 365 -2.14 22.40 -14.58
CA ASN A 365 -2.96 21.22 -14.29
C ASN A 365 -3.19 20.93 -12.78
N VAL A 366 -3.15 21.95 -11.92
CA VAL A 366 -3.51 21.83 -10.50
C VAL A 366 -5.03 21.83 -10.35
N ILE A 367 -5.54 20.83 -9.64
CA ILE A 367 -6.96 20.51 -9.48
C ILE A 367 -7.40 20.47 -8.00
N GLY A 368 -6.57 20.99 -7.09
CA GLY A 368 -6.86 21.03 -5.67
C GLY A 368 -5.63 21.17 -4.78
N ILE A 369 -5.75 21.06 -3.46
CA ILE A 369 -6.97 20.72 -2.71
C ILE A 369 -7.29 21.82 -1.70
N LYS A 370 -6.42 22.06 -0.72
CA LYS A 370 -6.71 22.99 0.37
C LYS A 370 -5.46 23.62 0.97
N THR A 371 -5.53 24.92 1.18
CA THR A 371 -4.57 25.72 1.95
C THR A 371 -5.01 25.87 3.40
N GLY A 372 -4.04 26.10 4.28
CA GLY A 372 -4.26 26.54 5.66
C GLY A 372 -3.10 27.39 6.14
N THR A 373 -3.39 28.41 6.95
CA THR A 373 -2.36 29.22 7.60
C THR A 373 -2.86 29.77 8.92
N THR A 374 -1.98 29.79 9.93
CA THR A 374 -2.08 30.61 11.15
C THR A 374 -0.65 30.86 11.65
N THR A 375 -0.46 31.83 12.54
CA THR A 375 0.85 32.10 13.18
C THR A 375 1.46 30.89 13.89
N ALA A 376 0.62 29.97 14.40
CA ALA A 376 1.07 28.74 15.07
C ALA A 376 1.28 27.56 14.12
N ALA A 377 0.64 27.57 12.94
CA ALA A 377 0.70 26.50 11.95
C ALA A 377 1.83 26.69 10.94
N GLY A 378 2.17 27.94 10.63
CA GLY A 378 2.93 28.30 9.43
C GLY A 378 2.06 28.14 8.17
N GLY A 379 2.70 27.97 7.03
CA GLY A 379 2.05 27.78 5.73
C GLY A 379 1.82 26.31 5.44
N ASN A 380 0.56 25.94 5.19
CA ASN A 380 0.16 24.58 4.88
C ASN A 380 -0.57 24.53 3.54
N LEU A 381 -0.24 23.54 2.72
CA LEU A 381 -0.94 23.23 1.47
C LEU A 381 -1.00 21.72 1.29
N VAL A 382 -2.20 21.21 1.07
CA VAL A 382 -2.44 19.89 0.47
C VAL A 382 -2.88 20.10 -0.96
N PHE A 383 -2.17 19.48 -1.90
CA PHE A 383 -2.36 19.72 -3.33
C PHE A 383 -2.65 18.43 -4.10
N ALA A 384 -3.38 18.60 -5.20
CA ALA A 384 -3.50 17.60 -6.24
C ALA A 384 -3.35 18.25 -7.61
N ALA A 385 -2.62 17.59 -8.51
CA ALA A 385 -2.42 18.02 -9.89
C ALA A 385 -2.49 16.82 -10.82
N THR A 386 -2.72 17.03 -12.10
CA THR A 386 -2.72 15.96 -13.10
C THR A 386 -1.56 16.05 -14.07
N LYS A 387 -1.19 14.89 -14.62
CA LYS A 387 -0.27 14.76 -15.74
C LYS A 387 -0.80 13.70 -16.70
N GLU A 388 -1.13 14.10 -17.91
CA GLU A 388 -1.29 13.14 -19.02
C GLU A 388 0.10 12.67 -19.48
N ILE A 389 0.28 11.35 -19.52
CA ILE A 389 1.52 10.69 -19.93
C ILE A 389 1.22 9.25 -20.38
N GLY A 390 1.68 8.87 -21.58
CA GLY A 390 1.46 7.52 -22.11
C GLY A 390 0.00 7.17 -22.45
N GLY A 391 -0.87 8.16 -22.66
CA GLY A 391 -2.30 7.96 -22.91
C GLY A 391 -3.16 7.81 -21.64
N GLU A 392 -2.56 7.93 -20.45
CA GLU A 392 -3.28 7.91 -19.18
C GLU A 392 -3.08 9.22 -18.40
N VAL A 393 -4.12 9.66 -17.69
CA VAL A 393 -4.04 10.77 -16.74
C VAL A 393 -3.65 10.24 -15.36
N ARG A 394 -2.53 10.73 -14.82
CA ARG A 394 -2.07 10.42 -13.46
C ARG A 394 -2.33 11.59 -12.52
N THR A 395 -2.91 11.30 -11.35
CA THR A 395 -3.06 12.27 -10.25
C THR A 395 -1.78 12.27 -9.41
N ILE A 396 -1.10 13.41 -9.35
CA ILE A 396 -0.05 13.70 -8.38
C ILE A 396 -0.72 14.28 -7.14
N VAL A 397 -0.37 13.78 -5.95
CA VAL A 397 -0.91 14.22 -4.67
C VAL A 397 0.25 14.51 -3.73
N GLY A 398 0.19 15.62 -3.00
CA GLY A 398 1.25 16.00 -2.07
C GLY A 398 0.80 16.95 -0.99
N ALA A 399 1.67 17.15 0.00
CA ALA A 399 1.47 18.08 1.09
C ALA A 399 2.78 18.77 1.46
N VAL A 400 2.69 20.04 1.82
CA VAL A 400 3.73 20.80 2.52
C VAL A 400 3.12 21.42 3.76
N ILE A 401 3.76 21.24 4.91
CA ILE A 401 3.28 21.65 6.23
C ILE A 401 4.36 22.49 6.93
N SER A 402 3.93 23.48 7.70
CA SER A 402 4.75 24.43 8.47
C SER A 402 5.84 25.12 7.66
N GLN A 403 5.48 25.62 6.48
CA GLN A 403 6.33 26.46 5.65
C GLN A 403 6.46 27.87 6.25
N GLY A 404 7.64 28.47 6.13
CA GLY A 404 7.86 29.88 6.45
C GLY A 404 7.36 30.83 5.36
N PRO A 405 7.52 32.16 5.55
CA PRO A 405 7.27 33.15 4.50
C PRO A 405 8.06 32.86 3.21
N GLY A 406 7.43 33.15 2.06
CA GLY A 406 8.04 32.99 0.75
C GLY A 406 7.07 33.27 -0.38
N GLY A 407 7.39 32.83 -1.60
CA GLY A 407 6.66 33.23 -2.80
C GLY A 407 7.00 34.65 -3.26
N ASN A 408 6.26 35.16 -4.25
CA ASN A 408 6.50 36.49 -4.82
C ASN A 408 5.99 37.63 -3.92
N ASP A 409 5.05 37.31 -3.03
CA ASP A 409 4.40 38.15 -2.03
C ASP A 409 5.09 38.09 -0.66
N ASN A 410 6.02 37.14 -0.47
CA ASN A 410 6.73 36.88 0.79
C ASN A 410 5.80 36.64 1.99
N THR A 411 4.64 36.02 1.79
CA THR A 411 3.72 35.66 2.87
C THR A 411 3.89 34.21 3.31
N ILE A 412 3.37 33.87 4.49
CA ILE A 412 3.34 32.50 5.02
C ILE A 412 2.55 31.56 4.08
N LEU A 413 1.45 32.06 3.49
CA LEU A 413 0.68 31.31 2.50
C LEU A 413 1.44 31.19 1.17
N GLY A 414 2.03 32.28 0.68
CA GLY A 414 2.87 32.32 -0.52
C GLY A 414 4.04 31.32 -0.46
N GLY A 415 4.66 31.15 0.71
CA GLY A 415 5.68 30.13 0.94
C GLY A 415 5.18 28.70 0.73
N ALA A 416 3.97 28.38 1.22
CA ALA A 416 3.36 27.07 1.02
C ALA A 416 2.93 26.82 -0.45
N LEU A 417 2.36 27.84 -1.11
CA LEU A 417 2.02 27.77 -2.54
C LEU A 417 3.28 27.58 -3.40
N ALA A 418 4.35 28.34 -3.15
CA ALA A 418 5.60 28.25 -3.88
C ALA A 418 6.37 26.93 -3.62
N ALA A 419 6.24 26.34 -2.43
CA ALA A 419 6.77 25.00 -2.14
C ALA A 419 5.97 23.91 -2.87
N GLY A 420 4.63 24.00 -2.86
CA GLY A 420 3.76 23.07 -3.58
C GLY A 420 3.98 23.07 -5.09
N ASP A 421 4.00 24.26 -5.72
CA ASP A 421 4.22 24.40 -7.17
C ASP A 421 5.54 23.77 -7.63
N LYS A 422 6.63 23.94 -6.86
CA LYS A 422 7.92 23.29 -7.13
C LYS A 422 7.83 21.75 -7.10
N LEU A 423 7.15 21.18 -6.10
CA LEU A 423 6.93 19.73 -6.01
C LEU A 423 6.05 19.20 -7.15
N ILE A 424 4.98 19.93 -7.50
CA ILE A 424 4.07 19.60 -8.60
C ILE A 424 4.82 19.55 -9.93
N ARG A 425 5.58 20.60 -10.26
CA ARG A 425 6.38 20.67 -11.50
C ARG A 425 7.43 19.57 -11.56
N ALA A 426 8.13 19.30 -10.47
CA ALA A 426 9.13 18.25 -10.40
C ALA A 426 8.53 16.85 -10.59
N ALA A 427 7.36 16.57 -10.00
CA ALA A 427 6.63 15.33 -10.25
C ALA A 427 6.19 15.22 -11.72
N GLN A 428 5.56 16.27 -12.28
CA GLN A 428 5.10 16.30 -13.67
C GLN A 428 6.23 16.12 -14.69
N ALA A 429 7.44 16.61 -14.38
CA ALA A 429 8.65 16.46 -15.20
C ALA A 429 9.38 15.12 -14.98
N SER A 430 9.25 14.51 -13.79
CA SER A 430 9.86 13.21 -13.48
C SER A 430 9.10 12.03 -14.08
N LEU A 431 7.78 12.18 -14.31
CA LEU A 431 6.92 11.14 -14.87
C LEU A 431 7.23 10.85 -16.35
N LYS A 432 7.49 9.57 -16.63
CA LYS A 432 7.78 9.01 -17.96
C LYS A 432 6.94 7.76 -18.18
N SER A 433 6.52 7.53 -19.42
CA SER A 433 5.99 6.23 -19.85
C SER A 433 7.12 5.37 -20.40
N ALA A 434 7.10 4.08 -20.12
CA ALA A 434 8.02 3.08 -20.68
C ALA A 434 7.28 1.78 -21.00
N THR A 435 7.57 1.16 -22.13
CA THR A 435 7.15 -0.21 -22.42
C THR A 435 8.01 -1.16 -21.60
N ILE A 436 7.39 -1.81 -20.60
CA ILE A 436 8.05 -2.76 -19.69
C ILE A 436 8.21 -4.13 -20.38
N LEU A 437 7.16 -4.58 -21.07
CA LEU A 437 7.11 -5.84 -21.81
C LEU A 437 6.37 -5.61 -23.14
N LYS A 438 6.75 -6.36 -24.18
CA LYS A 438 6.19 -6.27 -25.53
C LYS A 438 5.22 -7.41 -25.80
N LYS A 439 4.36 -7.23 -26.81
CA LYS A 439 3.56 -8.32 -27.37
C LYS A 439 4.46 -9.47 -27.84
N GLY A 440 4.16 -10.68 -27.36
CA GLY A 440 4.92 -11.90 -27.66
C GLY A 440 6.02 -12.24 -26.66
N ASP A 441 6.34 -11.37 -25.70
CA ASP A 441 7.30 -11.69 -24.63
C ASP A 441 6.75 -12.84 -23.77
N VAL A 442 7.58 -13.86 -23.53
CA VAL A 442 7.26 -15.01 -22.67
C VAL A 442 7.46 -14.62 -21.21
N VAL A 443 6.41 -14.71 -20.41
CA VAL A 443 6.40 -14.26 -19.01
C VAL A 443 6.34 -15.37 -17.98
N GLY A 444 5.93 -16.56 -18.40
CA GLY A 444 5.82 -17.75 -17.56
C GLY A 444 5.43 -18.96 -18.39
N TYR A 445 5.11 -20.05 -17.70
CA TYR A 445 4.72 -21.33 -18.28
C TYR A 445 3.57 -21.91 -17.48
N VAL A 446 2.59 -22.52 -18.16
CA VAL A 446 1.71 -23.48 -17.48
C VAL A 446 2.47 -24.80 -17.40
N ASP A 447 2.80 -25.21 -16.18
CA ASP A 447 3.31 -26.55 -15.87
C ASP A 447 2.12 -27.50 -15.66
N ASP A 448 2.14 -28.66 -16.31
CA ASP A 448 1.08 -29.68 -16.24
C ASP A 448 1.17 -30.58 -15.00
N GLY A 449 2.17 -30.37 -14.13
CA GLY A 449 2.44 -31.17 -12.93
C GLY A 449 3.06 -32.55 -13.21
N LEU A 450 3.34 -32.87 -14.47
CA LEU A 450 4.02 -34.08 -14.94
C LEU A 450 5.26 -33.76 -15.81
N GLY A 451 5.65 -32.48 -15.88
CA GLY A 451 6.88 -32.00 -16.51
C GLY A 451 6.71 -31.34 -17.88
N GLY A 452 5.48 -31.28 -18.41
CA GLY A 452 5.16 -30.50 -19.61
C GLY A 452 4.98 -29.02 -19.28
N ARG A 453 5.64 -28.14 -20.03
CA ARG A 453 5.62 -26.68 -19.81
C ARG A 453 5.20 -25.94 -21.07
N THR A 454 4.03 -25.31 -21.03
CA THR A 454 3.46 -24.55 -22.16
C THR A 454 3.72 -23.05 -21.98
N PRO A 455 4.43 -22.36 -22.89
CA PRO A 455 4.78 -20.95 -22.70
C PRO A 455 3.55 -20.03 -22.68
N VAL A 456 3.57 -19.06 -21.77
CA VAL A 456 2.56 -18.01 -21.62
C VAL A 456 3.15 -16.68 -22.08
N VAL A 457 2.46 -16.01 -23.00
CA VAL A 457 2.91 -14.77 -23.65
C VAL A 457 1.97 -13.60 -23.43
N ILE A 458 2.53 -12.40 -23.57
CA ILE A 458 1.79 -11.14 -23.53
C ILE A 458 1.10 -10.83 -24.86
N THR A 459 -0.15 -10.38 -24.76
CA THR A 459 -1.09 -10.17 -25.88
C THR A 459 -0.98 -8.80 -26.56
N LYS A 460 -0.53 -7.79 -25.81
CA LYS A 460 -0.37 -6.38 -26.19
C LYS A 460 0.79 -5.75 -25.42
N ASP A 461 1.45 -4.75 -25.98
CA ASP A 461 2.53 -4.03 -25.29
C ASP A 461 2.08 -3.48 -23.93
N VAL A 462 2.94 -3.64 -22.93
CA VAL A 462 2.69 -3.28 -21.52
C VAL A 462 3.44 -2.00 -21.20
N THR A 463 2.82 -0.87 -21.50
CA THR A 463 3.29 0.43 -21.03
C THR A 463 2.97 0.63 -19.56
N ALA A 464 3.91 1.19 -18.80
CA ALA A 464 3.69 1.68 -17.45
C ALA A 464 4.26 3.09 -17.30
N VAL A 465 3.70 3.82 -16.34
CA VAL A 465 4.18 5.16 -15.98
C VAL A 465 4.98 5.08 -14.68
N GLY A 466 6.09 5.79 -14.62
CA GLY A 466 6.98 5.84 -13.46
C GLY A 466 7.99 6.99 -13.56
N TRP A 467 9.04 6.94 -12.76
CA TRP A 467 10.16 7.88 -12.80
C TRP A 467 11.48 7.14 -12.61
N ALA A 468 12.60 7.73 -13.02
CA ALA A 468 13.91 7.10 -12.92
C ALA A 468 14.24 6.68 -11.46
N GLY A 469 14.73 5.46 -11.30
CA GLY A 469 14.96 4.81 -10.01
C GLY A 469 13.74 4.12 -9.37
N LEU A 470 12.52 4.31 -9.90
CA LEU A 470 11.34 3.60 -9.40
C LEU A 470 11.42 2.11 -9.73
N LYS A 471 11.24 1.26 -8.72
CA LYS A 471 11.08 -0.19 -8.87
C LYS A 471 9.61 -0.58 -8.71
N VAL A 472 8.98 -1.01 -9.81
CA VAL A 472 7.56 -1.40 -9.86
C VAL A 472 7.46 -2.93 -9.81
N LYS A 473 6.61 -3.47 -8.94
CA LYS A 473 6.38 -4.92 -8.84
C LYS A 473 5.60 -5.44 -10.05
N LEU A 474 5.95 -6.64 -10.51
CA LEU A 474 5.17 -7.42 -11.48
C LEU A 474 4.58 -8.61 -10.73
N SER A 475 3.27 -8.87 -10.93
CA SER A 475 2.55 -9.94 -10.26
C SER A 475 1.49 -10.54 -11.18
N PHE A 476 1.17 -11.82 -11.02
CA PHE A 476 0.23 -12.51 -11.90
C PHE A 476 -0.97 -13.02 -11.12
N VAL A 477 -2.12 -12.96 -11.77
CA VAL A 477 -3.36 -13.62 -11.33
C VAL A 477 -3.69 -14.66 -12.39
N SER A 478 -3.52 -15.94 -12.07
CA SER A 478 -4.00 -17.04 -12.92
C SER A 478 -5.52 -17.11 -12.85
N SER A 479 -6.17 -17.37 -13.99
CA SER A 479 -7.53 -17.91 -13.99
C SER A 479 -7.49 -19.41 -13.69
N GLU A 480 -8.66 -20.06 -13.60
CA GLU A 480 -8.72 -21.53 -13.62
C GLU A 480 -8.04 -22.05 -14.89
N LEU A 481 -7.13 -23.01 -14.75
CA LEU A 481 -6.33 -23.57 -15.84
C LEU A 481 -6.91 -24.93 -16.24
N PRO A 482 -7.51 -25.09 -17.43
CA PRO A 482 -7.97 -26.39 -17.90
C PRO A 482 -6.78 -27.28 -18.27
N HIS A 483 -6.92 -28.61 -18.13
CA HIS A 483 -5.87 -29.57 -18.50
C HIS A 483 -5.58 -29.63 -20.01
N SER A 484 -6.41 -29.01 -20.86
CA SER A 484 -6.10 -28.75 -22.26
C SER A 484 -6.76 -27.47 -22.75
N ALA A 485 -6.06 -26.72 -23.59
CA ALA A 485 -6.49 -25.45 -24.18
C ALA A 485 -5.70 -25.15 -25.46
N LYS A 486 -6.26 -24.37 -26.38
CA LYS A 486 -5.56 -23.99 -27.62
C LYS A 486 -4.63 -22.79 -27.41
N ALA A 487 -3.65 -22.63 -28.29
CA ALA A 487 -2.90 -21.37 -28.43
C ALA A 487 -3.88 -20.17 -28.56
N GLY A 488 -3.55 -19.06 -27.91
CA GLY A 488 -4.44 -17.90 -27.77
C GLY A 488 -5.51 -18.02 -26.68
N THR A 489 -5.58 -19.14 -25.95
CA THR A 489 -6.46 -19.21 -24.77
C THR A 489 -5.89 -18.36 -23.64
N LYS A 490 -6.69 -17.44 -23.10
CA LYS A 490 -6.35 -16.61 -21.94
C LYS A 490 -6.25 -17.48 -20.68
N VAL A 491 -5.11 -17.38 -19.99
CA VAL A 491 -4.78 -18.17 -18.78
C VAL A 491 -4.56 -17.32 -17.53
N GLY A 492 -4.69 -15.99 -17.65
CA GLY A 492 -4.67 -15.08 -16.51
C GLY A 492 -4.49 -13.63 -16.91
N SER A 493 -3.95 -12.83 -15.99
CA SER A 493 -3.49 -11.47 -16.24
C SER A 493 -2.22 -11.13 -15.48
N LEU A 494 -1.25 -10.52 -16.19
CA LEU A 494 -0.18 -9.75 -15.57
C LEU A 494 -0.78 -8.49 -14.95
N THR A 495 -0.36 -8.17 -13.74
CA THR A 495 -0.69 -6.97 -12.97
C THR A 495 0.60 -6.20 -12.69
N VAL A 496 0.70 -4.99 -13.24
CA VAL A 496 1.83 -4.07 -13.04
C VAL A 496 1.52 -3.11 -11.90
N GLY A 497 2.37 -3.09 -10.87
CA GLY A 497 2.19 -2.28 -9.66
C GLY A 497 1.70 -3.08 -8.45
N ASP A 498 1.36 -2.35 -7.38
CA ASP A 498 1.24 -2.89 -6.01
C ASP A 498 0.02 -3.80 -5.77
N GLY A 499 -0.85 -3.99 -6.78
CA GLY A 499 -2.06 -4.82 -6.72
C GLY A 499 -3.21 -4.28 -5.86
N GLY A 500 -2.92 -3.63 -4.74
CA GLY A 500 -3.90 -3.09 -3.78
C GLY A 500 -4.48 -1.70 -4.12
N SER A 501 -4.39 -1.24 -5.36
CA SER A 501 -4.91 0.07 -5.80
C SER A 501 -5.57 -0.01 -7.17
N SER A 502 -6.53 0.87 -7.42
CA SER A 502 -7.34 0.99 -8.65
C SER A 502 -6.55 1.59 -9.83
N SER A 503 -5.32 1.13 -10.00
CA SER A 503 -4.27 1.69 -10.86
C SER A 503 -3.33 0.62 -11.41
N ALA A 504 -3.36 -0.59 -10.84
CA ALA A 504 -2.49 -1.66 -11.25
C ALA A 504 -2.91 -2.15 -12.65
N VAL A 505 -2.04 -1.96 -13.65
CA VAL A 505 -2.39 -2.21 -15.06
C VAL A 505 -2.51 -3.71 -15.28
N GLN A 506 -3.73 -4.19 -15.53
CA GLN A 506 -3.98 -5.58 -15.87
C GLN A 506 -3.90 -5.82 -17.39
N VAL A 507 -3.10 -6.79 -17.78
CA VAL A 507 -2.90 -7.22 -19.18
C VAL A 507 -3.21 -8.71 -19.27
N PRO A 508 -4.17 -9.14 -20.12
CA PRO A 508 -4.45 -10.56 -20.29
C PRO A 508 -3.25 -11.28 -20.92
N VAL A 509 -2.97 -12.48 -20.44
CA VAL A 509 -1.88 -13.33 -20.95
C VAL A 509 -2.43 -14.66 -21.45
N GLU A 510 -1.84 -15.16 -22.53
CA GLU A 510 -2.37 -16.23 -23.36
C GLU A 510 -1.32 -17.33 -23.59
N LEU A 511 -1.78 -18.55 -23.85
CA LEU A 511 -0.90 -19.65 -24.23
C LEU A 511 -0.30 -19.41 -25.63
N GLN A 512 1.03 -19.53 -25.76
CA GLN A 512 1.73 -19.40 -27.04
C GLN A 512 1.51 -20.64 -27.96
N LYS A 513 1.18 -21.78 -27.36
CA LYS A 513 1.03 -23.09 -28.00
C LYS A 513 -0.15 -23.83 -27.37
N ASP A 514 -0.64 -24.87 -28.03
CA ASP A 514 -1.68 -25.73 -27.43
C ASP A 514 -1.15 -26.39 -26.15
N LEU A 515 -1.91 -26.23 -25.06
CA LEU A 515 -1.77 -27.00 -23.84
C LEU A 515 -2.48 -28.34 -24.07
N VAL A 516 -1.72 -29.43 -24.08
CA VAL A 516 -2.20 -30.78 -24.37
C VAL A 516 -2.23 -31.58 -23.07
N GLU A 517 -3.29 -32.35 -22.83
CA GLU A 517 -3.38 -33.20 -21.64
C GLU A 517 -2.23 -34.24 -21.62
N PRO A 518 -1.56 -34.47 -20.48
CA PRO A 518 -0.46 -35.44 -20.37
C PRO A 518 -0.80 -36.82 -20.93
N GLY A 519 -0.03 -37.26 -21.94
CA GLY A 519 -0.25 -38.53 -22.61
C GLY A 519 -0.09 -39.75 -21.69
N PHE A 520 -0.66 -40.89 -22.09
CA PHE A 520 -0.66 -42.13 -21.30
C PHE A 520 0.73 -42.54 -20.79
N GLY A 521 1.79 -42.32 -21.58
CA GLY A 521 3.18 -42.54 -21.15
C GLY A 521 3.56 -41.75 -19.90
N ALA A 522 3.30 -40.43 -19.88
CA ALA A 522 3.59 -39.56 -18.74
C ALA A 522 2.75 -39.94 -17.50
N LYS A 523 1.49 -40.32 -17.70
CA LYS A 523 0.63 -40.86 -16.64
C LYS A 523 1.17 -42.17 -16.06
N LEU A 524 1.79 -43.02 -16.89
CA LEU A 524 2.36 -44.31 -16.47
C LEU A 524 3.72 -44.15 -15.75
N THR A 525 4.53 -43.16 -16.14
CA THR A 525 5.88 -42.91 -15.58
C THR A 525 5.90 -42.00 -14.34
N ARG A 526 4.75 -41.51 -13.84
CA ARG A 526 4.68 -40.69 -12.63
C ARG A 526 5.13 -41.49 -11.39
N VAL A 527 6.25 -41.07 -10.78
CA VAL A 527 6.86 -41.73 -9.61
C VAL A 527 6.19 -41.29 -8.28
N SER A 528 5.45 -40.18 -8.33
CA SER A 528 4.61 -39.61 -7.26
C SER A 528 3.18 -39.39 -7.77
#